data_AF-A0A9D2ST51-F1
#
_entry.id   AF-A0A9D2ST51-F1
#
_cell.length_a   1.000
_cell.length_b   1.000
_cell.length_c   1.000
_cell.angle_alpha   90.00
_cell.angle_beta   90.00
_cell.angle_gamma   90.00
#
_symmetry.space_group_name_H-M   'P 1'
#
loop_
_entity.id
_entity.type
_entity.pdbx_description
1 polymer ?
#
loop_
_entity_poly.entity_id
_entity_poly.type
_entity_poly.pdbx_seq_one_letter_code
_entity_poly.pdbx_strand_id
1 'polypeptide(L)'
;MFCSKCGKENNDTAKFCAYCGAELKSALGTETSCQPYYVEQTEKVSVPSGIGASGIIMIVLYVILGIPWTNIVVKHYGQTAIAFGLLDYEIMGIICYFLPYVIVIAMIVIGIVNIIRNKYYMLPGVVVAVLSVCMKIGAAIFNAVTFETGMIGFICYRVFNPYSAIWIRSLVLSVLLIVFAYAKSRQKKYL
;
A
#
# COMPACT_ATOMS: atom_id res chain seq x y z
N MET A 1 7.56 -30.11 59.78
CA MET A 1 8.03 -30.69 58.51
C MET A 1 9.52 -30.42 58.29
N PHE A 2 10.24 -31.33 57.63
CA PHE A 2 11.67 -31.17 57.36
C PHE A 2 11.94 -30.55 55.99
N CYS A 3 12.87 -29.60 55.93
CA CYS A 3 13.28 -28.99 54.66
C CYS A 3 14.09 -29.97 53.81
N SER A 4 13.68 -30.19 52.56
CA SER A 4 14.38 -31.08 51.61
C SER A 4 15.77 -30.59 51.20
N LYS A 5 16.07 -29.29 51.37
CA LYS A 5 17.39 -28.72 51.05
C LYS A 5 18.39 -28.76 52.18
N CYS A 6 17.99 -28.45 53.42
CA CYS A 6 18.92 -28.32 54.55
C CYS A 6 18.65 -29.29 55.70
N GLY A 7 17.60 -30.11 55.62
CA GLY A 7 17.26 -31.12 56.62
C GLY A 7 16.75 -30.60 57.96
N LYS A 8 16.63 -29.27 58.14
CA LYS A 8 16.14 -28.68 59.40
C LYS A 8 14.62 -28.74 59.49
N GLU A 9 14.13 -28.93 60.71
CA GLU A 9 12.71 -28.92 61.04
C GLU A 9 12.15 -27.50 61.00
N ASN A 10 10.97 -27.35 60.38
CA ASN A 10 10.20 -26.12 60.33
C ASN A 10 8.76 -26.41 60.74
N ASN A 11 8.04 -25.35 61.13
CA ASN A 11 6.61 -25.40 61.42
C ASN A 11 5.83 -25.92 60.19
N ASP A 12 4.83 -26.78 60.41
CA ASP A 12 4.00 -27.38 59.35
C ASP A 12 3.20 -26.36 58.53
N THR A 13 3.03 -25.14 59.04
CA THR A 13 2.37 -24.02 58.34
C THR A 13 3.34 -23.10 57.59
N ALA A 14 4.65 -23.31 57.72
CA ALA A 14 5.65 -22.42 57.13
C ALA A 14 5.75 -22.60 55.60
N LYS A 15 5.58 -21.52 54.84
CA LYS A 15 5.72 -21.54 53.37
C LYS A 15 7.18 -21.64 52.90
N PHE A 16 8.11 -21.16 53.73
CA PHE A 16 9.54 -21.13 53.43
C PHE A 16 10.34 -21.60 54.64
N CYS A 17 11.50 -22.19 54.40
CA CYS A 17 12.42 -22.61 55.44
C CYS A 17 13.10 -21.40 56.08
N ALA A 18 12.97 -21.26 57.41
CA ALA A 18 13.56 -20.15 58.16
C ALA A 18 15.10 -20.12 58.14
N TYR A 19 15.74 -21.24 57.78
CA TYR A 19 17.20 -21.38 57.85
C TYR A 19 17.91 -21.23 56.50
N CYS A 20 17.26 -21.60 55.40
CA CYS A 20 17.87 -21.57 54.07
C CYS A 20 17.03 -20.87 53.00
N GLY A 21 15.82 -20.43 53.34
CA GLY A 21 14.89 -19.74 52.43
C GLY A 21 14.22 -20.62 51.38
N ALA A 22 14.46 -21.94 51.38
CA ALA A 22 13.84 -22.84 50.41
C ALA A 22 12.32 -22.94 50.63
N GLU A 23 11.55 -22.94 49.54
CA GLU A 23 10.09 -23.10 49.58
C GLU A 23 9.71 -24.51 50.06
N LEU A 24 8.77 -24.58 51.01
CA LEU A 24 8.27 -25.81 51.58
C LEU A 24 6.91 -26.11 50.97
N LYS A 25 6.82 -27.20 50.19
CA LYS A 25 5.55 -27.66 49.59
C LYS A 25 4.65 -28.19 50.72
N SER A 26 3.77 -27.35 51.23
CA SER A 26 2.73 -27.79 52.17
C SER A 26 1.74 -28.69 51.44
N ALA A 27 1.51 -29.89 51.97
CA ALA A 27 0.61 -30.90 51.40
C ALA A 27 -0.89 -30.63 51.68
N LEU A 28 -1.21 -29.50 52.32
CA LEU A 28 -2.57 -29.12 52.69
C LEU A 28 -2.86 -27.72 52.14
N GLY A 29 -3.26 -27.67 50.87
CA GLY A 29 -3.61 -26.44 50.19
C GLY A 29 -4.31 -26.74 48.88
N THR A 30 -5.63 -26.94 48.98
CA THR A 30 -6.60 -26.97 47.89
C THR A 30 -6.18 -26.08 46.73
N GLU A 31 -6.05 -26.68 45.55
CA GLU A 31 -5.84 -26.00 44.28
C GLU A 31 -7.07 -25.13 43.97
N THR A 32 -7.16 -23.96 44.59
CA THR A 32 -7.96 -22.86 44.04
C THR A 32 -7.21 -22.41 42.79
N SER A 33 -7.55 -23.06 41.68
CA SER A 33 -7.22 -22.66 40.31
C SER A 33 -7.51 -21.17 40.13
N CYS A 34 -6.48 -20.35 40.32
CA CYS A 34 -6.46 -19.00 39.80
C CYS A 34 -6.45 -19.15 38.28
N GLN A 35 -7.63 -19.10 37.67
CA GLN A 35 -7.68 -18.81 36.24
C GLN A 35 -6.95 -17.49 36.03
N PRO A 36 -6.07 -17.40 35.00
CA PRO A 36 -5.47 -16.14 34.65
C PRO A 36 -6.61 -15.14 34.38
N TYR A 37 -6.73 -14.15 35.26
CA TYR A 37 -7.58 -13.00 35.05
C TYR A 37 -7.07 -12.32 33.79
N TYR A 38 -7.75 -12.57 32.67
CA TYR A 38 -7.58 -11.81 31.45
C TYR A 38 -7.93 -10.37 31.81
N VAL A 39 -6.89 -9.56 32.04
CA VAL A 39 -7.03 -8.11 32.07
C VAL A 39 -7.55 -7.75 30.69
N GLU A 40 -8.85 -7.50 30.63
CA GLU A 40 -9.53 -6.95 29.46
C GLU A 40 -8.76 -5.68 29.11
N GLN A 41 -7.96 -5.76 28.05
CA GLN A 41 -7.12 -4.67 27.61
C GLN A 41 -8.05 -3.50 27.38
N THR A 42 -8.00 -2.52 28.28
CA THR A 42 -8.72 -1.27 28.14
C THR A 42 -8.35 -0.72 26.78
N GLU A 43 -9.32 -0.79 25.87
CA GLU A 43 -9.19 -0.41 24.48
C GLU A 43 -8.69 1.04 24.49
N LYS A 44 -7.39 1.22 24.21
CA LYS A 44 -6.75 2.54 24.25
C LYS A 44 -7.56 3.43 23.34
N VAL A 45 -8.27 4.39 23.94
CA VAL A 45 -9.03 5.42 23.23
C VAL A 45 -8.05 6.10 22.26
N SER A 46 -8.13 5.70 20.99
CA SER A 46 -7.24 6.22 19.96
C SER A 46 -7.71 7.62 19.64
N VAL A 47 -7.03 8.62 20.21
CA VAL A 47 -7.21 10.01 19.81
C VAL A 47 -6.88 10.08 18.31
N PRO A 48 -7.75 10.66 17.47
CA PRO A 48 -7.52 10.77 16.04
C PRO A 48 -6.26 11.62 15.82
N SER A 49 -5.15 10.94 15.51
CA SER A 49 -3.92 11.61 15.11
C SER A 49 -4.15 12.21 13.73
N GLY A 50 -4.01 13.53 13.63
CA GLY A 50 -4.10 14.25 12.37
C GLY A 50 -3.10 13.73 11.32
N ILE A 51 -3.29 14.13 10.07
CA ILE A 51 -2.41 13.75 8.96
C ILE A 51 -1.02 14.33 9.23
N GLY A 52 -0.05 13.47 9.53
CA GLY A 52 1.34 13.89 9.70
C GLY A 52 1.95 14.46 8.40
N ALA A 53 3.01 15.25 8.51
CA ALA A 53 3.66 15.91 7.37
C ALA A 53 4.01 14.95 6.22
N SER A 54 4.42 13.71 6.53
CA SER A 54 4.69 12.68 5.52
C SER A 54 3.48 12.33 4.66
N GLY A 55 2.27 12.34 5.24
CA GLY A 55 1.03 12.08 4.52
C GLY A 55 0.72 13.20 3.51
N ILE A 56 0.94 14.45 3.92
CA ILE A 56 0.77 15.64 3.07
C ILE A 56 1.72 15.56 1.86
N ILE A 57 2.99 15.23 2.09
CA ILE A 57 3.99 15.09 1.02
C ILE A 57 3.55 14.04 -0.01
N MET A 58 3.06 12.88 0.44
CA MET A 58 2.58 11.84 -0.47
C MET A 58 1.35 12.28 -1.27
N ILE A 59 0.41 13.00 -0.66
CA ILE A 59 -0.75 13.55 -1.37
C ILE A 59 -0.29 14.53 -2.47
N VAL A 60 0.66 15.41 -2.17
CA VAL A 60 1.24 16.33 -3.15
C VAL A 60 1.90 15.56 -4.30
N LEU A 61 2.67 14.50 -4.02
CA LEU A 61 3.27 13.65 -5.06
C LEU A 61 2.22 12.99 -5.95
N TYR A 62 1.10 12.52 -5.40
CA TYR A 62 -0.02 11.97 -6.18
C TYR A 62 -0.68 13.02 -7.08
N VAL A 63 -0.84 14.26 -6.60
CA VAL A 63 -1.39 15.36 -7.42
C VAL A 63 -0.43 15.72 -8.56
N ILE A 64 0.86 15.85 -8.27
CA ILE A 64 1.91 16.11 -9.28
C ILE A 64 1.94 15.01 -10.34
N LEU A 65 1.70 13.75 -9.94
CA LEU A 65 1.61 12.62 -10.85
C LEU A 65 0.39 12.71 -11.79
N GLY A 66 -0.75 13.21 -11.32
CA GLY A 66 -1.98 13.31 -12.12
C GLY A 66 -1.93 14.40 -13.21
N ILE A 67 -1.30 15.55 -12.92
CA ILE A 67 -1.30 16.72 -13.82
C ILE A 67 -0.80 16.40 -15.25
N PRO A 68 0.36 15.73 -15.45
CA PRO A 68 0.84 15.39 -16.79
C PRO A 68 -0.10 14.46 -17.56
N TRP A 69 -0.75 13.53 -16.87
CA TRP A 69 -1.72 12.61 -17.48
C TRP A 69 -2.95 13.36 -17.99
N THR A 70 -3.54 14.23 -17.16
CA THR A 70 -4.68 15.07 -17.57
C THR A 70 -4.30 15.98 -18.74
N ASN A 71 -3.11 16.59 -18.71
CA ASN A 71 -2.65 17.47 -19.79
C ASN A 71 -2.54 16.72 -21.13
N ILE A 72 -1.96 15.51 -21.15
CA ILE A 72 -1.88 14.70 -22.38
C ILE A 72 -3.27 14.37 -22.92
N VAL A 73 -4.18 13.92 -22.06
CA VAL A 73 -5.52 13.55 -22.49
C VAL A 73 -6.21 14.74 -23.15
N VAL A 74 -6.23 15.89 -22.48
CA VAL A 74 -6.87 17.11 -22.98
C VAL A 74 -6.22 17.61 -24.27
N LYS A 75 -4.88 17.66 -24.32
CA LYS A 75 -4.13 18.18 -25.48
C LYS A 75 -4.36 17.35 -26.73
N HIS A 76 -4.42 16.02 -26.61
CA HIS A 76 -4.52 15.12 -27.76
C HIS A 76 -5.96 14.68 -28.06
N TYR A 77 -6.93 14.96 -27.19
CA TYR A 77 -8.32 14.53 -27.35
C TYR A 77 -8.91 14.93 -28.70
N GLY A 78 -8.79 16.21 -29.11
CA GLY A 78 -9.37 16.68 -30.37
C GLY A 78 -8.80 15.97 -31.61
N GLN A 79 -7.47 15.77 -31.65
CA GLN A 79 -6.82 15.05 -32.74
C GLN A 79 -7.20 13.57 -32.76
N THR A 80 -7.32 12.95 -31.59
CA THR A 80 -7.72 11.55 -31.45
C THR A 80 -9.18 11.33 -31.84
N ALA A 81 -10.08 12.23 -31.44
CA ALA A 81 -11.51 12.16 -31.78
C ALA A 81 -11.72 12.26 -33.30
N ILE A 82 -11.08 13.22 -33.96
CA ILE A 82 -11.15 13.35 -35.43
C ILE A 82 -10.58 12.10 -36.11
N ALA A 83 -9.47 11.57 -35.61
CA ALA A 83 -8.85 10.37 -36.17
C ALA A 83 -9.74 9.13 -36.04
N PHE A 84 -10.50 9.01 -34.94
CA PHE A 84 -11.41 7.89 -34.71
C PHE A 84 -12.78 8.05 -35.36
N GLY A 85 -13.26 9.29 -35.58
CA GLY A 85 -14.50 9.55 -36.32
C GLY A 85 -14.41 9.19 -37.81
N LEU A 86 -13.21 8.96 -38.34
CA LEU A 86 -12.99 8.41 -39.69
C LEU A 86 -13.06 6.88 -39.74
N LEU A 87 -13.21 6.22 -38.60
CA LEU A 87 -13.29 4.77 -38.47
C LEU A 87 -14.69 4.35 -38.02
N ASP A 88 -15.16 3.18 -38.46
CA ASP A 88 -16.44 2.61 -38.03
C ASP A 88 -16.48 2.24 -36.52
N TYR A 89 -15.35 2.37 -35.82
CA TYR A 89 -15.15 1.95 -34.42
C TYR A 89 -14.80 3.12 -33.49
N GLU A 90 -15.38 4.30 -33.74
CA GLU A 90 -15.10 5.53 -32.97
C GLU A 90 -15.17 5.29 -31.45
N ILE A 91 -16.26 4.69 -30.97
CA ILE A 91 -16.52 4.46 -29.54
C ILE A 91 -15.44 3.58 -28.92
N MET A 92 -15.06 2.49 -29.60
CA MET A 92 -14.04 1.57 -29.09
C MET A 92 -12.68 2.25 -28.99
N GLY A 93 -12.29 3.02 -30.01
CA GLY A 93 -11.03 3.78 -30.01
C GLY A 93 -10.98 4.79 -28.86
N ILE A 94 -12.07 5.54 -28.64
CA ILE A 94 -12.18 6.51 -27.55
C ILE A 94 -12.06 5.81 -26.19
N ILE A 95 -12.79 4.71 -25.98
CA ILE A 95 -12.71 3.93 -24.72
C ILE A 95 -11.28 3.45 -24.47
N CYS A 96 -10.62 2.87 -25.48
CA CYS A 96 -9.24 2.42 -25.37
C CYS A 96 -8.26 3.56 -25.07
N TYR A 97 -8.51 4.75 -25.61
CA TYR A 97 -7.69 5.94 -25.34
C TYR A 97 -7.83 6.47 -23.91
N PHE A 98 -9.04 6.46 -23.34
CA PHE A 98 -9.27 6.91 -21.96
C PHE A 98 -8.90 5.87 -20.90
N LEU A 99 -8.84 4.59 -21.26
CA LEU A 99 -8.61 3.50 -20.30
C LEU A 99 -7.34 3.69 -19.44
N PRO A 100 -6.14 3.96 -20.01
CA PRO A 100 -4.94 4.19 -19.19
C PRO A 100 -5.09 5.38 -18.22
N TYR A 101 -5.72 6.46 -18.69
CA TYR A 101 -5.97 7.65 -17.87
C TYR A 101 -6.89 7.35 -16.69
N VAL A 102 -8.02 6.68 -16.93
CA VAL A 102 -8.98 6.30 -15.87
C VAL A 102 -8.31 5.42 -14.83
N ILE A 103 -7.47 4.46 -15.25
CA ILE A 103 -6.72 3.59 -14.34
C ILE A 103 -5.79 4.42 -13.44
N VAL A 104 -5.05 5.39 -13.99
CA VAL A 104 -4.14 6.24 -13.22
C VAL A 104 -4.88 7.13 -12.24
N ILE A 105 -5.97 7.78 -12.67
CA ILE A 105 -6.78 8.62 -11.78
C ILE A 105 -7.40 7.78 -10.66
N ALA A 106 -7.93 6.59 -10.96
CA ALA A 106 -8.44 5.67 -9.96
C ALA A 106 -7.35 5.31 -8.93
N MET A 107 -6.13 5.00 -9.39
CA MET A 107 -5.02 4.71 -8.50
C MET A 107 -4.56 5.90 -7.65
N ILE A 108 -4.60 7.12 -8.20
CA ILE A 108 -4.35 8.36 -7.44
C ILE A 108 -5.39 8.53 -6.34
N VAL A 109 -6.69 8.39 -6.66
CA VAL A 109 -7.78 8.53 -5.69
C VAL A 109 -7.67 7.45 -4.60
N ILE A 110 -7.47 6.19 -4.99
CA ILE A 110 -7.28 5.08 -4.05
C ILE A 110 -6.07 5.34 -3.15
N GLY A 111 -4.95 5.82 -3.72
CA GLY A 111 -3.75 6.20 -2.98
C GLY A 111 -4.02 7.27 -1.92
N ILE A 112 -4.70 8.35 -2.30
CA ILE A 112 -5.06 9.46 -1.40
C ILE A 112 -6.02 9.01 -0.30
N VAL A 113 -7.09 8.28 -0.63
CA VAL A 113 -8.04 7.76 0.36
C VAL A 113 -7.34 6.83 1.36
N ASN A 114 -6.41 6.00 0.89
CA ASN A 114 -5.63 5.12 1.76
C ASN A 114 -4.73 5.91 2.73
N ILE A 115 -4.08 6.98 2.27
CA ILE A 115 -3.30 7.88 3.13
C ILE A 115 -4.18 8.53 4.20
N ILE A 116 -5.36 9.04 3.84
CA ILE A 116 -6.31 9.65 4.79
C ILE A 116 -6.77 8.62 5.84
N ARG A 117 -6.91 7.36 5.43
CA ARG A 117 -7.24 6.23 6.34
C ARG A 117 -6.05 5.69 7.13
N ASN A 118 -4.88 6.34 7.09
CA ASN A 118 -3.64 5.89 7.73
C ASN A 118 -3.23 4.45 7.33
N LYS A 119 -3.55 4.04 6.10
CA LYS A 119 -3.18 2.76 5.48
C LYS A 119 -2.26 3.03 4.29
N TYR A 120 -0.99 2.63 4.39
CA TYR A 120 0.02 2.91 3.36
C TYR A 120 0.27 1.67 2.51
N TYR A 121 -0.47 1.54 1.40
CA TYR A 121 -0.27 0.45 0.44
C TYR A 121 0.67 0.88 -0.69
N MET A 122 1.58 -0.01 -1.08
CA MET A 122 2.50 0.20 -2.20
C MET A 122 1.83 -0.05 -3.57
N LEU A 123 0.69 -0.77 -3.57
CA LEU A 123 0.02 -1.23 -4.79
C LEU A 123 -0.30 -0.12 -5.80
N PRO A 124 -0.84 1.05 -5.42
CA PRO A 124 -1.16 2.10 -6.40
C PRO A 124 0.09 2.59 -7.16
N GLY A 125 1.20 2.80 -6.43
CA GLY A 125 2.47 3.19 -7.03
C GLY A 125 3.02 2.11 -7.98
N VAL A 126 2.97 0.83 -7.58
CA VAL A 126 3.42 -0.29 -8.41
C VAL A 126 2.63 -0.37 -9.72
N VAL A 127 1.30 -0.24 -9.67
CA VAL A 127 0.48 -0.31 -10.89
C VAL A 127 0.79 0.84 -11.84
N VAL A 128 0.95 2.07 -11.34
CA VAL A 128 1.30 3.22 -12.20
C VAL A 128 2.70 3.04 -12.80
N ALA A 129 3.66 2.48 -12.04
CA ALA A 129 5.00 2.18 -12.53
C ALA A 129 4.96 1.17 -13.70
N VAL A 130 4.26 0.04 -13.50
CA VAL A 130 4.08 -1.00 -14.52
C VAL A 130 3.38 -0.42 -15.75
N LEU A 131 2.28 0.32 -15.55
CA LEU A 131 1.56 0.95 -16.65
C LEU A 131 2.45 1.90 -17.46
N SER A 132 3.30 2.69 -16.79
CA SER A 132 4.24 3.60 -17.45
C SER A 132 5.24 2.86 -18.34
N VAL A 133 5.77 1.72 -17.87
CA VAL A 133 6.66 0.85 -18.67
C VAL A 133 5.89 0.23 -19.84
N CYS A 134 4.68 -0.28 -19.60
CA CYS A 134 3.81 -0.83 -20.64
C CYS A 134 3.52 0.20 -21.74
N MET A 135 3.26 1.46 -21.38
CA MET A 135 3.03 2.53 -22.35
C MET A 135 4.24 2.77 -23.24
N LYS A 136 5.46 2.72 -22.67
CA LYS A 136 6.71 2.89 -23.43
C LYS A 136 6.98 1.72 -24.37
N ILE A 137 6.79 0.48 -23.89
CA ILE A 137 6.97 -0.73 -24.69
C ILE A 137 5.94 -0.76 -25.83
N GLY A 138 4.67 -0.48 -25.54
CA GLY A 138 3.62 -0.42 -26.55
C GLY A 138 3.94 0.60 -27.65
N ALA A 139 4.38 1.81 -27.29
CA ALA A 139 4.78 2.80 -28.28
C ALA A 139 5.98 2.35 -29.12
N ALA A 140 6.96 1.67 -28.54
CA ALA A 140 8.09 1.13 -29.29
C ALA A 140 7.64 0.07 -30.32
N ILE A 141 6.73 -0.83 -29.92
CA ILE A 141 6.18 -1.87 -30.80
C ILE A 141 5.37 -1.24 -31.93
N PHE A 142 4.40 -0.39 -31.61
CA PHE A 142 3.49 0.18 -32.62
C PHE A 142 4.13 1.29 -33.47
N ASN A 143 5.31 1.80 -33.11
CA ASN A 143 6.11 2.64 -34.00
C ASN A 143 6.92 1.82 -35.01
N ALA A 144 7.29 0.58 -34.66
CA ALA A 144 8.08 -0.30 -35.53
C ALA A 144 7.19 -1.10 -36.50
N VAL A 145 5.97 -1.44 -36.07
CA VAL A 145 4.98 -2.12 -36.91
C VAL A 145 4.45 -1.12 -37.94
N THR A 146 4.79 -1.34 -39.20
CA THR A 146 4.25 -0.58 -40.33
C THR A 146 2.72 -0.69 -40.36
N PHE A 147 2.06 0.33 -40.93
CA PHE A 147 0.60 0.49 -40.99
C PHE A 147 -0.18 -0.67 -41.66
N GLU A 148 0.51 -1.72 -42.14
CA GLU A 148 -0.10 -2.93 -42.69
C GLU A 148 -0.95 -3.72 -41.68
N THR A 149 -0.79 -3.47 -40.37
CA THR A 149 -1.59 -4.13 -39.31
C THR A 149 -3.04 -3.63 -39.20
N GLY A 150 -3.50 -2.79 -40.12
CA GLY A 150 -4.89 -2.38 -40.23
C GLY A 150 -5.35 -1.47 -39.10
N MET A 151 -6.68 -1.38 -38.92
CA MET A 151 -7.33 -0.41 -38.02
C MET A 151 -6.88 -0.55 -36.55
N ILE A 152 -6.62 -1.78 -36.09
CA ILE A 152 -6.20 -2.05 -34.71
C ILE A 152 -4.83 -1.44 -34.43
N GLY A 153 -3.88 -1.58 -35.36
CA GLY A 153 -2.55 -0.99 -35.25
C GLY A 153 -2.62 0.54 -35.12
N PHE A 154 -3.51 1.18 -35.88
CA PHE A 154 -3.73 2.62 -35.81
C PHE A 154 -4.31 3.07 -34.45
N ILE A 155 -5.31 2.34 -33.93
CA ILE A 155 -5.87 2.62 -32.60
C ILE A 155 -4.77 2.49 -31.54
N CYS A 156 -4.03 1.38 -31.54
CA CYS A 156 -2.95 1.17 -30.58
C CYS A 156 -1.87 2.25 -30.68
N TYR A 157 -1.43 2.62 -31.88
CA TYR A 157 -0.49 3.72 -32.08
C TYR A 157 -1.00 5.03 -31.45
N ARG A 158 -2.28 5.38 -31.68
CA ARG A 158 -2.91 6.59 -31.12
C ARG A 158 -3.07 6.54 -29.60
N VAL A 159 -3.24 5.36 -29.01
CA VAL A 159 -3.26 5.19 -27.55
C VAL A 159 -1.84 5.31 -26.99
N PHE A 160 -0.90 4.50 -27.46
CA PHE A 160 0.41 4.39 -26.83
C PHE A 160 1.32 5.59 -27.07
N ASN A 161 1.29 6.18 -28.27
CA ASN A 161 2.25 7.22 -28.64
C ASN A 161 2.15 8.47 -27.74
N PRO A 162 0.96 9.07 -27.47
CA PRO A 162 0.85 10.23 -26.58
C PRO A 162 1.31 9.93 -25.15
N TYR A 163 0.84 8.82 -24.54
CA TYR A 163 1.21 8.49 -23.15
C TYR A 163 2.69 8.14 -23.01
N SER A 164 3.34 7.64 -24.06
CA SER A 164 4.77 7.36 -24.06
C SER A 164 5.64 8.61 -23.91
N ALA A 165 5.11 9.82 -24.07
CA ALA A 165 5.87 11.05 -23.86
C ALA A 165 6.14 11.34 -22.38
N ILE A 166 5.30 10.84 -21.46
CA ILE A 166 5.42 11.10 -20.00
C ILE A 166 5.94 9.91 -19.20
N TRP A 167 6.20 8.77 -19.84
CA TRP A 167 6.53 7.51 -19.17
C TRP A 167 7.63 7.63 -18.11
N ILE A 168 8.71 8.36 -18.40
CA ILE A 168 9.85 8.51 -17.49
C ILE A 168 9.49 9.32 -16.25
N ARG A 169 8.70 10.38 -16.41
CA ARG A 169 8.25 11.23 -15.29
C ARG A 169 7.32 10.45 -14.37
N SER A 170 6.37 9.72 -14.97
CA SER A 170 5.44 8.87 -14.21
C SER A 170 6.15 7.72 -13.52
N LEU A 171 7.13 7.10 -14.18
CA LEU A 171 7.94 6.04 -13.57
C LEU A 171 8.70 6.55 -12.35
N VAL A 172 9.43 7.67 -12.48
CA VAL A 172 10.20 8.24 -11.35
C VAL A 172 9.27 8.61 -10.18
N LEU A 173 8.17 9.32 -10.43
CA LEU A 173 7.21 9.69 -9.39
C LEU A 173 6.57 8.46 -8.72
N SER A 174 6.24 7.42 -9.49
CA SER A 174 5.68 6.19 -8.95
C SER A 174 6.68 5.42 -8.06
N VAL A 175 7.95 5.37 -8.44
CA VAL A 175 9.02 4.78 -7.63
C VAL A 175 9.21 5.55 -6.32
N LEU A 176 9.22 6.88 -6.36
CA LEU A 176 9.26 7.70 -5.15
C LEU A 176 8.08 7.39 -4.24
N LEU A 177 6.86 7.34 -4.76
CA LEU A 177 5.66 6.98 -4.00
C LEU A 177 5.78 5.60 -3.34
N ILE A 178 6.31 4.59 -4.06
CA ILE A 178 6.54 3.25 -3.51
C ILE A 178 7.53 3.31 -2.34
N VAL A 179 8.65 4.02 -2.49
CA VAL A 179 9.68 4.14 -1.44
C VAL A 179 9.11 4.83 -0.20
N PHE A 180 8.39 5.94 -0.37
CA PHE A 180 7.75 6.65 0.75
C PHE A 180 6.69 5.79 1.45
N ALA A 181 5.83 5.10 0.68
CA ALA A 181 4.82 4.21 1.22
C ALA A 181 5.46 3.04 1.98
N TYR A 182 6.54 2.46 1.46
CA TYR A 182 7.30 1.40 2.12
C TYR A 182 7.92 1.86 3.44
N ALA A 183 8.63 2.99 3.42
CA ALA A 183 9.25 3.56 4.60
C ALA A 183 8.22 3.83 5.71
N LYS A 184 7.07 4.40 5.35
CA LYS A 184 6.00 4.68 6.31
C LYS A 184 5.33 3.42 6.85
N SER A 185 5.10 2.43 5.98
CA SER A 185 4.54 1.12 6.37
C SER A 185 5.45 0.40 7.37
N ARG A 186 6.78 0.50 7.20
CA ARG A 186 7.76 -0.04 8.17
C ARG A 186 7.70 0.66 9.51
N GLN A 187 7.65 1.99 9.57
CA GLN A 187 7.58 2.75 10.83
C GLN A 187 6.39 2.31 11.71
N LYS A 188 5.23 2.03 11.10
CA LYS A 188 4.03 1.60 11.85
C LYS A 188 4.16 0.21 12.49
N LYS A 189 5.09 -0.64 12.04
CA LYS A 189 5.32 -1.96 12.63
C LYS A 189 6.13 -1.91 13.94
N TYR A 190 6.80 -0.79 14.22
CA TYR A 190 7.68 -0.63 15.38
C TYR A 190 7.09 0.29 16.47
N LEU A 191 5.90 0.85 16.24
CA LEU A 191 5.13 1.64 17.19
C LEU A 191 3.93 0.83 17.68
#